data_AF-A0A1H6DAY0-F1
#
_entry.id   AF-A0A1H6DAY0-F1
#
_cell.length_a   1.000
_cell.length_b   1.000
_cell.length_c   1.000
_cell.angle_alpha   90.00
_cell.angle_beta   90.00
_cell.angle_gamma   90.00
#
_symmetry.space_group_name_H-M   'P 1'
#
loop_
_entity.id
_entity.type
_entity.pdbx_description
1 polymer ?
#
loop_
_entity_poly.entity_id
_entity_poly.type
_entity_poly.pdbx_seq_one_letter_code
_entity_poly.pdbx_strand_id
1 'polypeptide(L)'
;MHDIPMEKRLDLSDPAMIRKSIRARAYRGYTAGLAPARVQANICILPRSHAEDFLLYCQRNPQPCLLLARSDVGDPFLTPQLAVAHARPPLCVTHAPSSMLVTDLRNASLASF
;
A
#
# COMPACT_ATOMS: atom_id res chain seq x y z
N MET A 1 7.65 31.82 -30.23
CA MET A 1 8.45 30.78 -29.54
C MET A 1 7.75 30.58 -28.21
N HIS A 2 6.95 29.51 -28.11
CA HIS A 2 6.08 29.24 -26.96
C HIS A 2 6.89 28.57 -25.86
N ASP A 3 6.98 29.21 -24.69
CA ASP A 3 7.44 28.56 -23.47
C ASP A 3 6.30 27.73 -22.89
N ILE A 4 6.32 26.43 -23.16
CA ILE A 4 5.47 25.45 -22.48
C ILE A 4 6.15 25.12 -21.14
N PRO A 5 5.46 25.25 -19.99
CA PRO A 5 6.07 24.96 -18.69
C PRO A 5 6.54 23.51 -18.64
N MET A 6 7.76 23.29 -18.15
CA MET A 6 8.38 21.98 -17.98
C MET A 6 7.49 21.10 -17.09
N GLU A 7 6.68 20.24 -17.71
CA GLU A 7 5.81 19.29 -17.01
C GLU A 7 6.65 18.48 -16.00
N LYS A 8 6.23 18.47 -14.74
CA LYS A 8 6.80 17.62 -13.68
C LYS A 8 6.77 16.18 -14.18
N ARG A 9 7.90 15.69 -14.70
CA ARG A 9 8.04 14.32 -15.18
C ARG A 9 7.70 13.40 -14.01
N LEU A 10 6.66 12.58 -14.18
CA LEU A 10 6.19 11.68 -13.12
C LEU A 10 7.35 10.76 -12.71
N ASP A 11 7.78 10.85 -11.47
CA ASP A 11 8.75 9.91 -10.92
C ASP A 11 8.08 8.55 -10.72
N LEU A 12 8.45 7.61 -11.58
CA LEU A 12 7.93 6.26 -11.62
C LEU A 12 8.69 5.30 -10.70
N SER A 13 9.60 5.82 -9.86
CA SER A 13 10.29 5.06 -8.83
C SER A 13 9.64 5.18 -7.44
N ASP A 14 8.94 6.28 -7.16
CA ASP A 14 8.24 6.51 -5.90
C ASP A 14 6.82 5.89 -5.89
N PRO A 15 6.55 4.87 -5.05
CA PRO A 15 5.23 4.26 -4.93
C PRO A 15 4.10 5.23 -4.62
N ALA A 16 4.36 6.27 -3.81
CA ALA A 16 3.33 7.22 -3.41
C ALA A 16 2.88 8.07 -4.60
N MET A 17 3.83 8.60 -5.37
CA MET A 17 3.56 9.35 -6.59
C MET A 17 2.88 8.52 -7.68
N ILE A 18 3.32 7.27 -7.87
CA ILE A 18 2.67 6.34 -8.82
C ILE A 18 1.22 6.07 -8.44
N ARG A 19 0.93 5.74 -7.16
CA ARG A 19 -0.46 5.53 -6.71
C ARG A 19 -1.31 6.79 -6.87
N LYS A 20 -0.73 7.98 -6.63
CA LYS A 20 -1.42 9.26 -6.80
C LYS A 20 -1.74 9.55 -8.27
N SER A 21 -0.82 9.29 -9.19
CA SER A 21 -1.05 9.51 -10.63
C SER A 21 -2.06 8.52 -11.22
N ILE A 22 -2.05 7.26 -10.80
CA ILE A 22 -3.08 6.27 -11.15
C ILE A 22 -4.45 6.74 -10.67
N ARG A 23 -4.57 7.18 -9.41
CA ARG A 23 -5.83 7.70 -8.84
C ARG A 23 -6.35 8.92 -9.59
N ALA A 24 -5.45 9.81 -10.01
CA ALA A 24 -5.77 10.98 -10.83
C ALA A 24 -6.03 10.65 -12.31
N ARG A 25 -5.95 9.37 -12.71
CA ARG A 25 -6.04 8.90 -14.11
C ARG A 25 -4.97 9.47 -15.05
N ALA A 26 -3.91 10.07 -14.50
CA ALA A 26 -2.78 10.61 -15.25
C ALA A 26 -1.83 9.51 -15.76
N TYR A 27 -1.81 8.35 -15.09
CA TYR A 27 -1.09 7.16 -15.55
C TYR A 27 -2.08 6.02 -15.81
N ARG A 28 -2.04 5.43 -17.01
CA ARG A 28 -2.97 4.36 -17.47
C ARG A 28 -2.24 3.17 -18.12
N GLY A 29 -0.92 3.09 -17.96
CA GLY A 29 -0.08 2.00 -18.50
C GLY A 29 0.04 0.80 -17.56
N TYR A 30 0.89 -0.16 -17.94
CA TYR A 30 1.20 -1.34 -17.12
C TYR A 30 2.13 -1.00 -15.95
N THR A 31 1.91 -1.59 -14.78
CA THR A 31 2.75 -1.33 -13.61
C THR A 31 4.08 -2.09 -13.59
N ALA A 32 4.31 -3.00 -14.54
CA ALA A 32 5.54 -3.77 -14.63
C ALA A 32 6.78 -2.85 -14.71
N GLY A 33 7.77 -3.10 -13.85
CA GLY A 33 9.00 -2.31 -13.79
C GLY A 33 8.89 -0.97 -13.06
N LEU A 34 7.69 -0.55 -12.63
CA LEU A 34 7.52 0.63 -11.78
C LEU A 34 7.91 0.31 -10.32
N ALA A 35 8.34 1.34 -9.58
CA ALA A 35 8.71 1.22 -8.17
C ALA A 35 9.71 0.06 -7.90
N PRO A 36 10.95 0.17 -8.41
CA PRO A 36 11.95 -0.88 -8.21
C PRO A 36 12.16 -1.19 -6.72
N ALA A 37 12.46 -2.46 -6.43
CA ALA A 37 12.59 -2.99 -5.06
C ALA A 37 11.32 -2.90 -4.19
N ARG A 38 10.14 -2.73 -4.79
CA ARG A 38 8.84 -2.79 -4.11
C ARG A 38 8.00 -3.95 -4.62
N VAL A 39 7.28 -4.60 -3.69
CA VAL A 39 6.36 -5.67 -4.04
C VAL A 39 5.14 -5.07 -4.73
N GLN A 40 4.79 -5.61 -5.90
CA GLN A 40 3.50 -5.42 -6.54
C GLN A 40 2.64 -6.65 -6.30
N ALA A 41 1.35 -6.45 -6.10
CA ALA A 41 0.44 -7.50 -5.70
C ALA A 41 -0.86 -7.42 -6.49
N ASN A 42 -1.42 -8.60 -6.78
CA ASN A 42 -2.80 -8.71 -7.22
C ASN A 42 -3.73 -8.52 -6.02
N ILE A 43 -4.93 -8.01 -6.27
CA ILE A 43 -6.00 -7.90 -5.28
C ILE A 43 -7.19 -8.74 -5.72
N CYS A 44 -7.75 -9.52 -4.79
CA CYS A 44 -8.95 -10.30 -4.99
C CYS A 44 -9.97 -9.88 -3.92
N ILE A 45 -11.12 -9.37 -4.34
CA ILE A 45 -12.20 -8.95 -3.44
C ILE A 45 -13.37 -9.91 -3.69
N LEU A 46 -13.77 -10.63 -2.64
CA LEU A 46 -14.76 -11.69 -2.72
C LEU A 46 -15.90 -11.44 -1.71
N PRO A 47 -17.12 -11.96 -1.97
CA PRO A 47 -18.15 -12.05 -0.95
C PRO A 47 -17.65 -12.83 0.27
N ARG A 48 -18.15 -12.48 1.46
CA ARG A 48 -17.80 -13.16 2.73
C ARG A 48 -17.96 -14.67 2.65
N SER A 49 -18.96 -15.17 1.91
CA SER A 49 -19.24 -16.60 1.76
C SER A 49 -18.09 -17.40 1.12
N HIS A 50 -17.20 -16.75 0.36
CA HIS A 50 -16.08 -17.43 -0.32
C HIS A 50 -14.72 -17.15 0.34
N ALA A 51 -14.67 -16.32 1.39
CA ALA A 51 -13.40 -15.84 1.95
C ALA A 51 -12.57 -16.95 2.61
N GLU A 52 -13.21 -17.86 3.36
CA GLU A 52 -12.49 -18.96 4.03
C GLU A 52 -12.02 -20.03 3.06
N ASP A 53 -12.85 -20.38 2.07
CA ASP A 53 -12.47 -21.35 1.04
C ASP A 53 -11.30 -20.82 0.21
N PHE A 54 -11.30 -19.52 -0.11
CA PHE A 54 -10.19 -18.89 -0.83
C PHE A 54 -8.93 -18.79 0.02
N LEU A 55 -9.05 -18.49 1.32
CA LEU A 55 -7.91 -18.50 2.24
C LEU A 55 -7.27 -19.89 2.30
N LEU A 56 -8.08 -20.94 2.45
CA LEU A 56 -7.62 -22.32 2.45
C LEU A 56 -6.97 -22.69 1.11
N TYR A 57 -7.55 -22.25 -0.01
CA TYR A 57 -6.96 -22.42 -1.33
C TYR A 57 -5.56 -21.79 -1.42
N CYS A 58 -5.38 -20.55 -0.96
CA CYS A 58 -4.07 -19.91 -0.95
C CYS A 58 -3.06 -20.65 -0.05
N GLN A 59 -3.49 -21.09 1.14
CA GLN A 59 -2.64 -21.84 2.07
C GLN A 59 -2.18 -23.19 1.49
N ARG A 60 -3.04 -23.87 0.72
CA ARG A 60 -2.71 -25.12 0.03
C ARG A 60 -1.86 -24.94 -1.22
N ASN A 61 -1.81 -23.71 -1.76
CA ASN A 61 -1.10 -23.39 -3.00
C ASN A 61 -0.16 -22.19 -2.81
N PRO A 62 0.82 -22.24 -1.90
CA PRO A 62 1.61 -21.06 -1.50
C PRO A 62 2.54 -20.52 -2.60
N GLN A 63 2.96 -21.36 -3.55
CA GLN A 63 3.79 -20.93 -4.69
C GLN A 63 3.00 -20.07 -5.69
N PRO A 64 1.85 -20.53 -6.23
CA PRO A 64 1.06 -19.70 -7.14
C PRO A 64 0.21 -18.65 -6.42
N CYS A 65 -0.09 -18.82 -5.12
CA CYS A 65 -0.97 -17.94 -4.34
C CYS A 65 -0.28 -17.48 -3.05
N LEU A 66 0.81 -16.73 -3.20
CA LEU A 66 1.47 -16.09 -2.06
C LEU A 66 0.56 -15.02 -1.46
N LEU A 67 -0.21 -15.39 -0.44
CA LEU A 67 -1.11 -14.48 0.25
C LEU A 67 -0.31 -13.47 1.07
N LEU A 68 -0.25 -12.23 0.60
CA LEU A 68 0.48 -11.17 1.26
C LEU A 68 -0.27 -10.57 2.45
N ALA A 69 -1.60 -10.46 2.42
CA ALA A 69 -2.42 -9.98 3.53
C ALA A 69 -3.91 -10.23 3.29
N ARG A 70 -4.73 -10.17 4.35
CA ARG A 70 -6.20 -10.25 4.31
C ARG A 70 -6.79 -9.18 5.23
N SER A 71 -7.79 -8.44 4.75
CA SER A 71 -8.54 -7.50 5.59
C SER A 71 -9.75 -8.17 6.25
N ASP A 72 -10.35 -7.46 7.21
CA ASP A 72 -11.65 -7.82 7.76
C ASP A 72 -12.77 -7.56 6.75
N VAL A 73 -13.89 -8.27 6.90
CA VAL A 73 -15.05 -8.11 6.01
C VAL A 73 -15.62 -6.70 6.16
N GLY A 74 -15.67 -5.98 5.04
CA GLY A 74 -16.15 -4.60 4.99
C GLY A 74 -15.08 -3.55 5.32
N ASP A 75 -13.87 -3.95 5.70
CA ASP A 75 -12.73 -3.05 5.84
C ASP A 75 -11.92 -2.99 4.54
N PRO A 76 -11.96 -1.86 3.80
CA PRO A 76 -11.16 -1.69 2.59
C PRO A 76 -9.70 -1.34 2.89
N PHE A 77 -9.34 -1.11 4.16
CA PHE A 77 -7.98 -0.78 4.57
C PHE A 77 -7.28 -1.99 5.16
N LEU A 78 -6.06 -2.25 4.69
CA LEU A 78 -5.13 -3.14 5.37
C LEU A 78 -4.34 -2.29 6.36
N THR A 79 -4.41 -2.61 7.65
CA THR A 79 -3.80 -1.76 8.69
C THR A 79 -2.28 -1.67 8.49
N PRO A 80 -1.64 -0.54 8.87
CA PRO A 80 -0.19 -0.40 8.84
C PRO A 80 0.53 -1.51 9.61
N GLN A 81 -0.06 -1.98 10.70
CA GLN A 81 0.45 -3.07 11.53
C GLN A 81 0.47 -4.40 10.75
N LEU A 82 -0.58 -4.69 9.98
CA LEU A 82 -0.63 -5.87 9.13
C LEU A 82 0.39 -5.77 7.98
N ALA A 83 0.52 -4.59 7.37
CA ALA A 83 1.53 -4.35 6.35
C ALA A 83 2.97 -4.54 6.88
N VAL A 84 3.25 -4.06 8.09
CA VAL A 84 4.53 -4.26 8.79
C VAL A 84 4.80 -5.74 9.07
N ALA A 85 3.82 -6.47 9.59
CA ALA A 85 3.96 -7.88 9.93
C ALA A 85 4.32 -8.73 8.70
N HIS A 86 3.75 -8.40 7.55
CA HIS A 86 4.03 -9.08 6.29
C HIS A 86 5.33 -8.62 5.62
N ALA A 87 5.68 -7.34 5.71
CA ALA A 87 6.93 -6.81 5.16
C ALA A 87 8.17 -7.34 5.91
N ARG A 88 8.00 -7.83 7.15
CA ARG A 88 9.06 -8.37 8.02
C ARG A 88 10.32 -7.49 8.01
N PRO A 89 10.21 -6.17 8.29
CA PRO A 89 11.38 -5.33 8.39
C PRO A 89 12.29 -5.86 9.52
N PRO A 90 13.62 -5.71 9.41
CA PRO A 90 14.56 -6.11 10.45
C PRO A 90 14.25 -5.52 11.83
N LEU A 91 13.57 -4.36 11.87
CA LEU A 91 13.04 -3.74 13.09
C LEU A 91 11.78 -2.94 12.72
N CYS A 92 10.72 -3.05 13.52
CA CYS A 92 9.59 -2.13 13.46
C CYS A 92 9.11 -1.77 14.87
N VAL A 93 8.92 -0.46 15.09
CA VAL A 93 8.24 0.07 16.27
C VAL A 93 6.86 0.54 15.82
N THR A 94 5.81 0.03 16.46
CA THR A 94 4.43 0.44 16.20
C THR A 94 3.64 0.45 17.51
N HIS A 95 2.44 0.99 17.44
CA HIS A 95 1.53 1.09 18.57
C HIS A 95 0.35 0.11 18.41
N ALA A 96 -0.26 -0.26 19.53
CA ALA A 96 -1.50 -1.04 19.52
C ALA A 96 -2.66 -0.21 18.94
N PRO A 97 -3.64 -0.84 18.26
CA PRO A 97 -4.83 -0.13 17.78
C PRO A 97 -5.48 0.71 18.89
N SER A 98 -5.94 1.91 18.53
CA SER A 98 -6.53 2.90 19.45
C SER A 98 -5.61 3.40 20.56
N SER A 99 -4.32 3.09 20.54
CA SER A 99 -3.35 3.50 21.55
C SER A 99 -2.22 4.31 20.93
N MET A 100 -2.43 5.59 20.64
CA MET A 100 -1.38 6.44 20.04
C MET A 100 -0.46 7.05 21.10
N LEU A 101 0.83 7.24 20.75
CA LEU A 101 1.77 7.98 21.58
C LEU A 101 1.40 9.47 21.54
N VAL A 102 1.09 10.04 22.70
CA VAL A 102 0.92 11.49 22.87
C VAL A 102 2.27 12.07 23.25
N THR A 103 2.71 13.08 22.49
CA THR A 103 3.98 13.79 22.73
C THR A 103 3.70 15.25 23.06
N ASP A 104 4.66 15.92 23.70
CA ASP A 104 4.56 17.35 24.00
C ASP A 104 4.75 18.27 22.76
N LEU A 105 5.03 17.68 21.59
CA LEU A 105 5.20 18.43 20.34
C LEU A 105 3.85 18.94 19.84
N ARG A 106 3.76 20.25 19.60
CA ARG A 106 2.57 20.86 18.99
C ARG A 106 2.52 20.55 17.50
N ASN A 107 1.34 20.22 16.98
CA ASN A 107 1.12 19.97 15.55
C ASN A 107 1.64 21.11 14.64
N ALA A 108 1.52 22.37 15.08
CA ALA A 108 2.01 23.52 14.34
C ALA A 108 3.53 23.48 14.08
N SER A 109 4.29 22.82 14.95
CA SER A 109 5.75 22.65 14.84
C SER A 109 6.13 21.60 13.78
N LEU A 110 5.18 20.78 13.33
CA LEU A 110 5.35 19.71 12.34
C LEU A 110 4.72 20.05 10.98
N ALA A 111 4.00 21.18 10.88
CA ALA A 111 3.27 21.58 9.68
C ALA A 111 4.15 22.26 8.60
N SER A 112 5.47 22.29 8.80
CA SER A 112 6.42 22.95 7.90
C SER A 112 7.40 21.96 7.29
N PHE A 113 6.90 21.04 6.44
CA PHE A 113 7.67 20.31 5.44
C PHE A 113 6.78 20.00 4.23
#